data_AF-A0A444ETH3-F1
#
_entry.id   AF-A0A444ETH3-F1
#
_cell.length_a   1.000
_cell.length_b   1.000
_cell.length_c   1.000
_cell.angle_alpha   90.00
_cell.angle_beta   90.00
_cell.angle_gamma   90.00
#
_symmetry.space_group_name_H-M   'P 1'
#
loop_
_entity.id
_entity.type
_entity.pdbx_description
1 polymer ?
#
loop_
_entity_poly.entity_id
_entity_poly.type
_entity_poly.pdbx_seq_one_letter_code
_entity_poly.pdbx_strand_id
1 'polypeptide(L)' 'MDPEVLDGIIGRLLEVRTARPGTLVRLAEAEIQQLCTVSRQIFLSQPNLLELEAPIKICGQLRPATFPFFD' A
#
# COMPACT_ATOMS: atom_id res chain seq x y z
N MET A 1 -0.11 13.12 6.66
CA MET A 1 -1.01 12.17 7.36
C MET A 1 -0.36 11.84 8.69
N ASP A 2 -1.15 11.70 9.74
CA ASP A 2 -0.62 11.35 11.05
C ASP A 2 0.02 9.95 11.01
N PRO A 3 1.26 9.76 11.50
CA PRO A 3 1.95 8.47 11.46
C PRO A 3 1.21 7.35 12.20
N GLU A 4 0.58 7.62 13.35
CA GLU A 4 -0.12 6.60 14.12
C GLU A 4 -1.35 6.08 13.36
N VAL A 5 -2.06 6.98 12.67
CA VAL A 5 -3.18 6.62 11.79
C VAL A 5 -2.69 5.77 10.61
N LEU A 6 -1.55 6.12 10.02
CA LEU A 6 -0.97 5.38 8.89
C LEU A 6 -0.56 3.97 9.31
N ASP A 7 0.14 3.84 10.44
CA ASP A 7 0.56 2.55 10.99
C ASP A 7 -0.66 1.69 11.35
N GLY A 8 -1.72 2.30 11.89
CA GLY A 8 -2.99 1.61 12.15
C GLY A 8 -3.69 1.09 10.89
N ILE A 9 -3.59 1.79 9.77
CA ILE A 9 -4.11 1.29 8.48
C ILE A 9 -3.24 0.15 7.95
N ILE A 10 -1.91 0.29 7.99
CA ILE A 10 -0.97 -0.74 7.55
C ILE A 10 -1.18 -2.03 8.34
N GLY A 11 -1.33 -1.94 9.67
CA GLY A 11 -1.61 -3.08 10.54
C GLY A 11 -2.86 -3.85 10.10
N ARG A 12 -4.00 -3.16 9.94
CA ARG A 12 -5.27 -3.77 9.48
C ARG A 12 -5.16 -4.41 8.09
N LEU A 13 -4.39 -3.81 7.17
CA LEU A 13 -4.17 -4.37 5.84
C LEU A 13 -3.25 -5.60 5.84
N LEU A 14 -2.39 -5.75 6.85
CA LEU A 14 -1.51 -6.91 6.97
C LEU A 14 -2.15 -8.09 7.71
N GLU A 15 -3.14 -7.84 8.58
CA GLU A 15 -3.88 -8.89 9.32
C GLU A 15 -4.52 -9.93 8.40
N VAL A 16 -4.89 -9.57 7.16
CA VAL A 16 -5.48 -10.51 6.21
C VAL A 16 -4.50 -11.57 5.69
N ARG A 17 -3.19 -11.44 5.94
CA ARG A 17 -2.20 -12.48 5.61
C ARG A 17 -2.48 -13.79 6.34
N THR A 18 -3.02 -13.72 7.56
CA THR A 18 -3.41 -14.90 8.36
C THR A 18 -4.89 -15.26 8.20
N ALA A 19 -5.68 -14.39 7.56
CA ALA A 19 -7.10 -14.60 7.36
C ALA A 19 -7.36 -15.47 6.13
N ARG A 20 -8.61 -15.94 5.98
CA ARG A 20 -9.02 -16.68 4.78
C ARG A 20 -8.87 -15.78 3.55
N PRO A 21 -8.32 -16.28 2.42
CA PRO A 21 -8.28 -15.52 1.17
C PRO A 21 -9.67 -14.97 0.80
N GLY A 22 -9.72 -13.69 0.43
CA GLY A 22 -10.98 -12.99 0.15
C GLY A 22 -11.60 -12.26 1.34
N THR A 23 -10.94 -12.26 2.51
CA THR A 23 -11.35 -11.41 3.65
C THR A 23 -11.16 -9.93 3.29
N LEU A 24 -12.23 -9.15 3.42
CA LEU A 24 -12.21 -7.72 3.14
C LEU A 24 -11.79 -6.92 4.37
N VAL A 25 -10.85 -5.99 4.19
CA VAL A 25 -10.48 -5.01 5.22
C VAL A 25 -11.39 -3.80 5.11
N ARG A 26 -12.00 -3.41 6.24
CA ARG A 26 -12.86 -2.23 6.30
C ARG A 26 -12.02 -1.01 6.69
N LEU A 27 -11.92 -0.07 5.75
CA LEU A 27 -11.34 1.26 5.98
C LEU A 27 -12.46 2.30 5.88
N ALA A 28 -12.34 3.39 6.63
CA ALA A 28 -13.26 4.51 6.52
C ALA A 28 -12.97 5.31 5.23
N GLU A 29 -14.00 5.93 4.66
CA GLU A 29 -13.85 6.71 3.43
C GLU A 29 -12.80 7.83 3.58
N ALA A 30 -12.82 8.53 4.72
CA ALA A 30 -11.85 9.59 5.01
C ALA A 30 -10.40 9.07 5.02
N GLU A 31 -10.17 7.85 5.53
CA GLU A 31 -8.85 7.23 5.55
C GLU A 31 -8.36 6.94 4.11
N ILE A 32 -9.24 6.42 3.26
CA ILE A 32 -8.95 6.13 1.85
C ILE A 32 -8.67 7.43 1.08
N GLN A 33 -9.52 8.45 1.26
CA GLN A 33 -9.32 9.75 0.62
C GLN A 33 -7.97 10.36 1.02
N GLN A 34 -7.65 10.33 2.31
CA GLN A 34 -6.41 10.90 2.83
C GLN A 34 -5.17 10.17 2.31
N LEU A 35 -5.21 8.83 2.19
CA LEU A 35 -4.16 8.05 1.54
C LEU A 35 -3.96 8.51 0.10
N CYS A 36 -5.02 8.57 -0.70
CA CYS A 36 -4.94 9.01 -2.09
C CYS A 36 -4.38 10.44 -2.23
N THR A 37 -4.82 11.37 -1.37
CA THR A 37 -4.35 12.77 -1.39
C THR A 37 -2.86 12.85 -1.08
N VAL A 38 -2.41 12.20 -0.01
CA VAL A 38 -1.00 12.25 0.41
C VAL A 38 -0.10 11.51 -0.58
N SER A 39 -0.50 10.32 -1.05
CA SER A 39 0.25 9.59 -2.09
C SER A 39 0.38 10.40 -3.37
N ARG A 40 -0.69 11.08 -3.82
CA ARG A 40 -0.63 11.97 -4.99
C ARG A 40 0.39 13.09 -4.80
N GLN A 41 0.45 13.70 -3.62
CA GLN A 41 1.44 14.75 -3.35
C GLN A 41 2.87 14.20 -3.42
N ILE A 42 3.12 13.02 -2.86
CA ILE A 42 4.44 12.36 -2.91
C ILE A 42 4.83 12.08 -4.37
N PHE A 43 3.95 11.47 -5.16
CA PHE A 43 4.24 11.18 -6.56
C PHE A 43 4.52 12.44 -7.39
N LEU A 44 3.84 13.55 -7.11
CA LEU A 44 4.09 14.82 -7.79
C LEU A 44 5.40 15.50 -7.34
N SER A 45 5.87 15.20 -6.13
CA SER A 45 7.16 15.71 -5.64
C SER A 45 8.35 14.92 -6.19
N GLN A 46 8.12 13.70 -6.65
CA GLN A 46 9.13 12.83 -7.25
C GLN A 46 9.24 13.08 -8.76
N PRO A 47 10.42 12.88 -9.37
CA PRO A 47 10.56 12.97 -10.82
C PRO A 47 9.81 11.83 -11.51
N ASN A 48 9.28 12.10 -12.71
CA ASN A 48 8.62 11.07 -13.54
C ASN A 48 9.57 9.93 -13.92
N LEU A 49 10.88 10.22 -14.00
CA LEU A 49 11.93 9.23 -14.19
C LEU A 49 12.65 9.04 -12.84
N LEU A 50 12.35 7.94 -12.15
CA LEU A 50 12.95 7.62 -10.87
C LEU A 50 14.37 7.08 -11.05
N GLU A 51 15.32 7.66 -10.32
CA GLU A 51 16.67 7.13 -10.17
C GLU A 51 16.72 6.30 -8.88
N LEU A 52 16.95 4.98 -9.01
CA LEU A 52 16.93 4.03 -7.91
C LEU A 52 18.30 3.35 -7.77
N GLU A 53 18.76 3.18 -6.53
CA GLU A 53 20.00 2.47 -6.21
C GLU A 53 19.70 1.06 -5.70
N ALA A 54 20.57 0.10 -6.00
CA ALA A 54 20.43 -1.28 -5.53
C ALA A 54 20.79 -1.41 -4.04
N PRO A 55 20.21 -2.37 -3.29
CA PRO A 55 19.33 -3.46 -3.75
C PRO A 55 17.83 -3.12 -3.72
N ILE A 56 17.11 -3.47 -4.80
CA ILE A 56 15.64 -3.32 -4.90
C ILE A 56 14.99 -4.60 -5.43
N LYS A 57 13.77 -4.91 -4.98
CA LYS A 57 12.93 -5.98 -5.55
C LYS A 57 11.97 -5.36 -6.55
N ILE A 58 12.01 -5.82 -7.80
CA ILE A 58 11.09 -5.36 -8.86
C ILE A 58 9.95 -6.38 -8.98
N CYS A 59 8.73 -5.96 -8.64
CA CYS A 59 7.52 -6.76 -8.81
C CYS A 59 6.77 -6.29 -10.07
N GLY A 60 6.37 -7.24 -10.92
CA GLY A 60 5.58 -6.98 -12.12
C GLY A 60 4.09 -6.76 -11.81
N GLN A 61 3.22 -7.06 -12.79
CA GLN A 61 1.78 -6.84 -12.66
C GLN A 61 1.17 -7.57 -11.46
N LEU A 62 0.58 -6.80 -10.55
CA LEU A 62 -0.25 -7.31 -9.47
C LEU A 62 -1.68 -7.54 -10.00
N ARG A 63 -2.22 -8.75 -9.80
CA ARG A 63 -3.62 -9.08 -10.07
C ARG A 63 -4.28 -9.54 -8.76
N PRO A 64 -5.55 -9.20 -8.50
CA PRO A 64 -6.23 -9.58 -7.25
C PRO A 64 -6.24 -11.09 -6.94
N ALA A 65 -6.21 -11.93 -7.97
CA ALA A 65 -6.16 -13.38 -7.81
C ALA A 65 -4.73 -13.95 -7.65
N THR A 66 -3.69 -13.10 -7.72
CA THR A 66 -2.27 -13.49 -7.71
C THR A 66 -1.56 -12.82 -6.53
N PHE A 67 -2.10 -12.97 -5.32
CA PHE A 67 -1.42 -12.65 -4.06
C PHE A 67 -0.66 -13.86 -3.46
N PRO A 68 0.36 -14.47 -4.10
CA PRO A 68 1.29 -15.35 -3.39
C PRO A 68 2.67 -14.69 -3.14
N PHE A 69 2.86 -13.39 -3.41
CA PHE A 69 4.19 -12.76 -3.42
C PHE A 69 4.65 -12.08 -2.12
N PHE A 70 4.07 -12.44 -0.96
CA PHE A 70 4.59 -12.00 0.34
C PHE A 70 5.21 -13.16 1.12
N ASP A 71 6.20 -13.79 0.49
CA ASP A 71 7.32 -14.51 1.13
C ASP A 71 8.64 -13.87 0.65
#